data_AF-A0A9P1FY84-F1
#
_entry.id   AF-A0A9P1FY84-F1
#
_cell.length_a   1.000
_cell.length_b   1.000
_cell.length_c   1.000
_cell.angle_alpha   90.00
_cell.angle_beta   90.00
_cell.angle_gamma   90.00
#
_symmetry.space_group_name_H-M   'P 1'
#
loop_
_entity.id
_entity.type
_entity.pdbx_description
1 polymer ?
#
loop_
_entity_poly.entity_id
_entity_poly.type
_entity_poly.pdbx_seq_one_letter_code
_entity_poly.pdbx_strand_id
1 'polypeptide(L)'
;MLQFDAPLICLQGAQVLRIQQPLFSTNRKSKSLAVSWPLPSFATMGTTSSSFSALQDPFDATQFQQVLSTWLAPMRLECSHPLLVGWYNKARAETADGTQSIEGPDDAVAFAIYSVPQFLEVVVEHYAREKPERDIVDGATNAILGELRNQLPSSLDAQVINTDVGPPYFHVQTIGAVCAEDQHVEAEDVKGEGSAEWREDLEDRLEETRDPKMWGTESAMRRYAYRALVVLRNGKQALEKPEPLEFLSIEDKKRVLSEYNLRHQLCLWRDLSESHPADRRYSPDEFFFFTETSPEKRRCENDHEDEQP
;
A
#
# COMPACT_ATOMS: atom_id res chain seq x y z
N MET A 1 5.91 -25.28 -20.54
CA MET A 1 4.74 -24.44 -20.90
C MET A 1 4.61 -23.47 -19.74
N LEU A 2 5.16 -22.26 -19.88
CA LEU A 2 5.08 -21.25 -18.84
C LEU A 2 3.68 -20.66 -18.94
N GLN A 3 2.85 -20.88 -17.92
CA GLN A 3 1.61 -20.13 -17.77
C GLN A 3 2.03 -18.68 -17.49
N PHE A 4 1.69 -17.78 -18.41
CA PHE A 4 1.94 -16.35 -18.24
C PHE A 4 0.80 -15.79 -17.40
N ASP A 5 1.11 -15.26 -16.22
CA ASP A 5 0.13 -14.51 -15.42
C ASP A 5 -0.25 -13.24 -16.18
N ALA A 6 -1.56 -12.98 -16.28
CA ALA A 6 -2.15 -11.82 -16.97
C ALA A 6 -1.68 -10.48 -16.36
N PRO A 7 -1.77 -9.35 -17.08
CA PRO A 7 -1.49 -8.02 -16.53
C PRO A 7 -2.54 -7.60 -15.49
N LEU A 8 -2.10 -7.26 -14.26
CA LEU A 8 -2.97 -7.06 -13.08
C LEU A 8 -2.79 -5.68 -12.43
N ILE A 9 -3.87 -5.03 -11.98
CA ILE A 9 -3.81 -3.82 -11.15
C ILE A 9 -4.96 -3.74 -10.13
N CYS A 10 -4.76 -3.04 -9.01
CA CYS A 10 -5.78 -2.75 -8.00
C CYS A 10 -5.92 -1.23 -7.82
N LEU A 11 -7.16 -0.72 -7.73
CA LEU A 11 -7.48 0.70 -7.59
C LEU A 11 -8.55 0.94 -6.51
N GLN A 12 -8.30 1.84 -5.55
CA GLN A 12 -9.17 2.05 -4.38
C GLN A 12 -10.54 2.65 -4.70
N GLY A 13 -11.61 2.20 -4.05
CA GLY A 13 -12.93 2.83 -4.17
C GLY A 13 -12.94 4.22 -3.55
N ALA A 14 -13.21 5.24 -4.35
CA ALA A 14 -13.37 6.65 -3.93
C ALA A 14 -12.17 7.32 -3.22
N GLN A 15 -10.93 6.80 -3.36
CA GLN A 15 -9.69 7.51 -2.99
C GLN A 15 -8.54 7.18 -3.96
N VAL A 16 -8.50 7.80 -5.15
CA VAL A 16 -7.45 7.46 -6.15
C VAL A 16 -6.83 8.71 -6.77
N LEU A 17 -5.48 8.69 -6.84
CA LEU A 17 -4.50 9.78 -6.69
C LEU A 17 -4.10 10.46 -8.01
N ARG A 18 -4.32 11.78 -8.24
CA ARG A 18 -3.86 12.48 -9.46
C ARG A 18 -2.44 13.11 -9.30
N ILE A 19 -1.59 13.10 -10.30
CA ILE A 19 -0.27 13.74 -10.45
C ILE A 19 -0.50 15.04 -11.22
N GLN A 20 0.15 16.11 -10.77
CA GLN A 20 0.43 17.23 -11.65
C GLN A 20 1.91 17.16 -11.97
N GLN A 21 2.24 16.93 -13.24
CA GLN A 21 3.61 17.15 -13.68
C GLN A 21 3.93 18.64 -13.50
N PRO A 22 5.06 19.01 -12.89
CA PRO A 22 5.52 20.38 -12.94
C PRO A 22 5.82 20.71 -14.40
N LEU A 23 5.12 21.71 -14.94
CA LEU A 23 5.52 22.35 -16.19
C LEU A 23 6.96 22.84 -16.01
N PHE A 24 7.88 22.30 -16.80
CA PHE A 24 9.28 22.70 -16.81
C PHE A 24 9.39 24.21 -17.03
N SER A 25 9.78 24.92 -15.97
CA SER A 25 10.36 26.25 -16.05
C SER A 25 11.74 26.18 -15.44
N THR A 26 12.74 26.08 -16.30
CA THR A 26 14.16 26.20 -15.94
C THR A 26 14.44 27.64 -15.53
N ASN A 27 14.18 27.99 -14.27
CA ASN A 27 14.92 28.99 -13.50
C ASN A 27 14.25 29.24 -12.15
N ARG A 28 14.81 28.66 -11.07
CA ARG A 28 14.76 29.30 -9.75
C ARG A 28 15.86 28.76 -8.84
N LYS A 29 16.84 29.63 -8.54
CA LYS A 29 17.63 29.53 -7.32
C LYS A 29 16.68 29.73 -6.13
N SER A 30 16.13 28.67 -5.57
CA SER A 30 15.43 28.74 -4.29
C SER A 30 16.47 28.66 -3.18
N LYS A 31 16.69 29.78 -2.49
CA LYS A 31 17.32 29.77 -1.18
C LYS A 31 16.40 28.96 -0.25
N SER A 32 16.91 27.85 0.25
CA SER A 32 16.30 27.07 1.32
C SER A 32 16.18 27.97 2.55
N LEU A 33 14.95 28.35 2.89
CA LEU A 33 14.62 28.82 4.23
C LEU A 33 14.26 27.57 5.00
N ALA A 34 15.19 27.10 5.84
CA ALA A 34 14.92 26.06 6.82
C ALA A 34 13.86 26.59 7.80
N VAL A 35 12.59 26.32 7.51
CA VAL A 35 11.50 26.52 8.45
C VAL A 35 11.50 25.29 9.35
N SER A 36 12.11 25.42 10.53
CA SER A 36 12.07 24.41 11.58
C SER A 36 10.66 24.39 12.18
N TRP A 37 9.79 23.57 11.60
CA TRP A 37 8.56 23.18 12.28
C TRP A 37 8.94 22.19 13.40
N PRO A 38 8.58 22.44 14.67
CA PRO A 38 8.74 21.44 15.70
C PRO A 38 7.70 20.35 15.43
N LEU A 39 8.13 19.28 14.74
CA LEU A 39 7.32 18.09 14.56
C LEU A 39 7.30 17.31 15.90
N PRO A 40 6.13 16.81 16.34
CA PRO A 40 6.02 16.06 17.57
C PRO A 40 6.85 14.77 17.47
N SER A 41 7.75 14.55 18.42
CA SER A 41 8.56 13.34 18.44
C SER A 41 7.68 12.08 18.56
N PHE A 42 8.14 10.96 18.02
CA PHE A 42 7.54 9.63 18.28
C PHE A 42 7.36 9.35 19.79
N ALA A 43 8.22 9.89 20.66
CA ALA A 43 8.09 9.77 22.10
C ALA A 43 6.88 10.56 22.68
N THR A 44 6.38 11.56 21.95
CA THR A 44 5.19 12.34 22.29
C THR A 44 3.90 11.74 21.68
N MET A 45 4.01 10.92 20.62
CA MET A 45 2.85 10.30 19.97
C MET A 45 2.18 9.19 20.81
N GLY A 46 2.85 8.68 21.84
CA GLY A 46 2.30 7.70 22.79
C GLY A 46 1.28 8.24 23.80
N THR A 47 0.86 9.51 23.71
CA THR A 47 -0.11 10.10 24.68
C THR A 47 -1.52 10.30 24.13
N THR A 48 -1.78 9.96 22.86
CA THR A 48 -3.18 9.80 22.42
C THR A 48 -3.68 8.45 22.94
N SER A 49 -4.48 8.51 24.01
CA SER A 49 -5.07 7.41 24.76
C SER A 49 -6.08 6.56 23.94
N SER A 50 -5.73 6.14 22.72
CA SER A 50 -6.42 5.06 22.02
C SER A 50 -5.92 3.73 22.58
N SER A 51 -6.32 3.42 23.81
CA SER A 51 -5.90 2.18 24.44
C SER A 51 -6.75 1.03 23.90
N PHE A 52 -6.10 0.05 23.27
CA PHE A 52 -6.72 -1.23 22.94
C PHE A 52 -7.22 -1.98 24.19
N SER A 53 -6.86 -1.55 25.41
CA SER A 53 -7.37 -2.10 26.66
C SER A 53 -8.86 -1.88 26.89
N ALA A 54 -9.50 -0.94 26.18
CA ALA A 54 -10.92 -0.66 26.28
C ALA A 54 -11.80 -1.56 25.40
N LEU A 55 -11.19 -2.47 24.62
CA LEU A 55 -11.92 -3.42 23.79
C LEU A 55 -12.67 -4.42 24.68
N GLN A 56 -13.97 -4.53 24.45
CA GLN A 56 -14.88 -5.33 25.28
C GLN A 56 -14.89 -6.81 24.86
N ASP A 57 -15.43 -7.63 25.74
CA ASP A 57 -15.91 -8.99 25.45
C ASP A 57 -17.45 -8.91 25.41
N PRO A 58 -18.11 -9.16 24.26
CA PRO A 58 -17.57 -9.75 23.03
C PRO A 58 -16.74 -8.79 22.17
N PHE A 59 -15.81 -9.37 21.39
CA PHE A 59 -15.00 -8.66 20.40
C PHE A 59 -15.89 -7.97 19.35
N ASP A 60 -15.56 -6.71 19.03
CA ASP A 60 -16.20 -5.90 17.99
C ASP A 60 -15.14 -5.40 17.00
N ALA A 61 -15.18 -5.92 15.78
CA ALA A 61 -14.27 -5.59 14.69
C ALA A 61 -14.37 -4.12 14.25
N THR A 62 -15.55 -3.51 14.29
CA THR A 62 -15.74 -2.10 13.93
C THR A 62 -15.15 -1.19 14.99
N GLN A 63 -15.38 -1.50 16.27
CA GLN A 63 -14.74 -0.78 17.36
C GLN A 63 -13.21 -0.92 17.30
N PHE A 64 -12.71 -2.13 17.05
CA PHE A 64 -11.28 -2.38 16.89
C PHE A 64 -10.69 -1.57 15.74
N GLN A 65 -11.35 -1.54 14.57
CA GLN A 65 -10.94 -0.76 13.42
C GLN A 65 -10.83 0.73 13.77
N GLN A 66 -11.80 1.29 14.48
CA GLN A 66 -11.78 2.72 14.88
C GLN A 66 -10.61 3.03 15.80
N VAL A 67 -10.32 2.15 16.76
CA VAL A 67 -9.17 2.30 17.67
C VAL A 67 -7.87 2.18 16.89
N LEU A 68 -7.75 1.16 16.02
CA LEU A 68 -6.57 0.95 15.18
C LEU A 68 -6.33 2.15 14.24
N SER A 69 -7.35 2.62 13.53
CA SER A 69 -7.25 3.81 12.65
C SER A 69 -6.85 5.07 13.42
N THR A 70 -7.40 5.27 14.62
CA THR A 70 -7.01 6.41 15.48
C THR A 70 -5.54 6.32 15.88
N TRP A 71 -5.09 5.12 16.25
CA TRP A 71 -3.71 4.85 16.62
C TRP A 71 -2.76 5.05 15.43
N LEU A 72 -3.14 4.60 14.23
CA LEU A 72 -2.34 4.67 13.00
C LEU A 72 -2.25 6.08 12.38
N ALA A 73 -3.27 6.92 12.55
CA ALA A 73 -3.38 8.21 11.86
C ALA A 73 -2.16 9.15 12.03
N PRO A 74 -1.56 9.31 13.22
CA PRO A 74 -0.35 10.13 13.39
C PRO A 74 0.85 9.64 12.57
N MET A 75 0.89 8.34 12.24
CA MET A 75 1.94 7.71 11.45
C MET A 75 1.60 7.67 9.95
N ARG A 76 0.58 8.40 9.49
CA ARG A 76 0.15 8.42 8.08
C ARG A 76 -0.11 7.02 7.53
N LEU A 77 -0.67 6.18 8.39
CA LEU A 77 -1.17 4.87 8.07
C LEU A 77 -2.68 4.86 8.27
N GLU A 78 -3.36 4.04 7.46
CA GLU A 78 -4.78 3.74 7.60
C GLU A 78 -4.96 2.21 7.67
N CYS A 79 -6.14 1.77 8.09
CA CYS A 79 -6.47 0.35 8.08
C CYS A 79 -7.77 0.09 7.31
N SER A 80 -7.81 -1.06 6.65
CA SER A 80 -8.94 -1.49 5.83
C SER A 80 -10.19 -1.75 6.67
N HIS A 81 -11.33 -1.89 6.00
CA HIS A 81 -12.47 -2.63 6.52
C HIS A 81 -12.03 -4.03 6.99
N PRO A 82 -12.66 -4.57 8.04
CA PRO A 82 -12.34 -5.90 8.54
C PRO A 82 -12.62 -6.96 7.46
N LEU A 83 -11.73 -7.93 7.35
CA LEU A 83 -11.94 -9.13 6.53
C LEU A 83 -11.85 -10.39 7.36
N LEU A 84 -12.46 -11.47 6.86
CA LEU A 84 -12.22 -12.81 7.40
C LEU A 84 -11.05 -13.47 6.67
N VAL A 85 -10.19 -14.14 7.43
CA VAL A 85 -9.08 -14.96 6.90
C VAL A 85 -9.59 -15.96 5.86
N GLY A 86 -10.74 -16.59 6.10
CA GLY A 86 -11.36 -17.54 5.17
C GLY A 86 -11.75 -16.92 3.82
N TRP A 87 -12.10 -15.63 3.76
CA TRP A 87 -12.42 -14.96 2.49
C TRP A 87 -11.19 -14.83 1.61
N TYR A 88 -10.08 -14.39 2.19
CA TYR A 88 -8.80 -14.28 1.49
C TYR A 88 -8.29 -15.66 1.07
N ASN A 89 -8.27 -16.63 1.99
CA ASN A 89 -7.77 -17.98 1.71
C ASN A 89 -8.57 -18.67 0.61
N LYS A 90 -9.90 -18.52 0.60
CA LYS A 90 -10.75 -19.01 -0.49
C LYS A 90 -10.39 -18.37 -1.82
N ALA A 91 -10.23 -17.05 -1.87
CA ALA A 91 -9.86 -16.35 -3.10
C ALA A 91 -8.49 -16.80 -3.63
N ARG A 92 -7.50 -17.06 -2.76
CA ARG A 92 -6.19 -17.60 -3.16
C ARG A 92 -6.25 -19.08 -3.59
N ALA A 93 -7.13 -19.87 -2.99
CA ALA A 93 -7.40 -21.23 -3.47
C ALA A 93 -7.91 -21.25 -4.92
N GLU A 94 -8.76 -20.28 -5.28
CA GLU A 94 -9.33 -20.16 -6.62
C GLU A 94 -8.35 -19.58 -7.66
N THR A 95 -7.45 -18.69 -7.24
CA THR A 95 -6.59 -17.90 -8.15
C THR A 95 -5.14 -18.35 -8.21
N ALA A 96 -4.65 -19.11 -7.23
CA ALA A 96 -3.24 -19.48 -7.13
C ALA A 96 -3.01 -20.78 -6.34
N ASP A 97 -3.92 -21.76 -6.50
CA ASP A 97 -3.85 -23.10 -5.90
C ASP A 97 -3.59 -23.11 -4.38
N GLY A 98 -4.05 -22.06 -3.68
CA GLY A 98 -3.93 -21.92 -2.23
C GLY A 98 -2.55 -21.46 -1.74
N THR A 99 -1.65 -21.07 -2.65
CA THR A 99 -0.40 -20.44 -2.26
C THR A 99 -0.64 -19.08 -1.58
N GLN A 100 0.27 -18.69 -0.68
CA GLN A 100 0.20 -17.42 0.06
C GLN A 100 -1.02 -17.30 0.98
N SER A 101 -1.53 -18.41 1.51
CA SER A 101 -2.61 -18.44 2.51
C SER A 101 -2.20 -17.76 3.82
N ILE A 102 -3.15 -17.08 4.46
CA ILE A 102 -3.00 -16.57 5.82
C ILE A 102 -3.20 -17.73 6.80
N GLU A 103 -2.24 -17.90 7.71
CA GLU A 103 -2.34 -18.85 8.81
C GLU A 103 -3.36 -18.34 9.85
N GLY A 104 -4.39 -19.14 10.12
CA GLY A 104 -5.38 -18.83 11.14
C GLY A 104 -6.72 -19.51 10.88
N PRO A 105 -7.65 -19.43 11.84
CA PRO A 105 -9.03 -19.87 11.65
C PRO A 105 -9.72 -19.06 10.53
N ASP A 106 -10.58 -19.70 9.74
CA ASP A 106 -11.33 -19.01 8.66
C ASP A 106 -12.23 -17.87 9.18
N ASP A 107 -12.69 -17.97 10.42
CA ASP A 107 -13.53 -16.99 11.11
C ASP A 107 -12.73 -15.93 11.90
N ALA A 108 -11.41 -15.96 11.82
CA ALA A 108 -10.56 -14.92 12.40
C ALA A 108 -10.67 -13.62 11.60
N VAL A 109 -10.78 -12.51 12.31
CA VAL A 109 -10.81 -11.17 11.73
C VAL A 109 -9.39 -10.68 11.47
N ALA A 110 -9.18 -10.07 10.31
CA ALA A 110 -7.93 -9.43 9.93
C ALA A 110 -8.15 -8.00 9.41
N PHE A 111 -7.11 -7.18 9.53
CA PHE A 111 -7.05 -5.81 9.04
C PHE A 111 -5.79 -5.62 8.24
N ALA A 112 -5.94 -5.05 7.05
CA ALA A 112 -4.81 -4.63 6.25
C ALA A 112 -4.42 -3.19 6.65
N ILE A 113 -3.14 -2.90 6.77
CA ILE A 113 -2.62 -1.56 7.07
C ILE A 113 -1.90 -1.07 5.82
N TYR A 114 -2.22 0.13 5.38
CA TYR A 114 -1.60 0.74 4.20
C TYR A 114 -1.15 2.16 4.48
N SER A 115 -0.07 2.57 3.80
CA SER A 115 0.46 3.93 3.92
C SER A 115 -0.27 4.90 2.99
N VAL A 116 -0.63 6.07 3.51
CA VAL A 116 -1.24 7.16 2.75
C VAL A 116 -0.22 8.27 2.44
N PRO A 117 -0.54 9.25 1.56
CA PRO A 117 0.36 10.37 1.32
C PRO A 117 0.86 11.05 2.60
N GLN A 118 2.07 11.58 2.54
CA GLN A 118 2.86 12.10 3.69
C GLN A 118 3.52 11.03 4.56
N PHE A 119 3.39 9.74 4.25
CA PHE A 119 4.12 8.69 4.97
C PHE A 119 5.64 8.87 4.89
N LEU A 120 6.14 9.52 3.82
CA LEU A 120 7.56 9.88 3.76
C LEU A 120 8.03 10.72 4.96
N GLU A 121 7.18 11.59 5.52
CA GLU A 121 7.54 12.39 6.71
C GLU A 121 7.93 11.47 7.88
N VAL A 122 7.16 10.39 8.08
CA VAL A 122 7.36 9.39 9.12
C VAL A 122 8.63 8.58 8.87
N VAL A 123 8.90 8.24 7.61
CA VAL A 123 10.14 7.55 7.19
C VAL A 123 11.36 8.44 7.44
N VAL A 124 11.30 9.73 7.10
CA VAL A 124 12.38 10.69 7.32
C VAL A 124 12.65 10.90 8.81
N GLU A 125 11.61 11.01 9.62
CA GLU A 125 11.74 11.10 11.09
C GLU A 125 12.41 9.86 11.69
N HIS A 126 12.02 8.67 11.23
CA HIS A 126 12.67 7.42 11.63
C HIS A 126 14.14 7.40 11.22
N TYR A 127 14.46 7.79 9.98
CA TYR A 127 15.83 7.87 9.49
C TYR A 127 16.68 8.84 10.32
N ALA A 128 16.15 10.02 10.64
CA ALA A 128 16.86 11.01 11.44
C ALA A 128 17.24 10.49 12.83
N ARG A 129 16.42 9.59 13.40
CA ARG A 129 16.65 8.98 14.71
C ARG A 129 17.60 7.78 14.67
N GLU A 130 17.34 6.82 13.80
CA GLU A 130 18.04 5.53 13.80
C GLU A 130 19.24 5.49 12.82
N LYS A 131 19.27 6.38 11.83
CA LYS A 131 20.25 6.43 10.74
C LYS A 131 20.54 5.05 10.11
N PRO A 132 19.50 4.31 9.69
CA PRO A 132 19.68 2.97 9.13
C PRO A 132 20.43 3.03 7.81
N GLU A 133 21.38 2.10 7.61
CA GLU A 133 22.15 2.02 6.36
C GLU A 133 21.31 1.51 5.18
N ARG A 134 20.25 0.74 5.43
CA ARG A 134 19.40 0.16 4.38
C ARG A 134 17.96 0.05 4.84
N ASP A 135 17.07 -0.27 3.90
CA ASP A 135 15.68 -0.62 4.18
C ASP A 135 14.95 0.46 5.00
N ILE A 136 15.19 1.74 4.67
CA ILE A 136 14.74 2.89 5.48
C ILE A 136 13.21 2.87 5.69
N VAL A 137 12.47 2.54 4.64
CA VAL A 137 11.00 2.46 4.67
C VAL A 137 10.53 1.27 5.52
N ASP A 138 11.16 0.11 5.33
CA ASP A 138 10.79 -1.11 6.04
C ASP A 138 11.20 -1.04 7.51
N GLY A 139 12.31 -0.38 7.83
CA GLY A 139 12.76 -0.09 9.19
C GLY A 139 11.76 0.79 9.94
N ALA A 140 11.29 1.86 9.30
CA ALA A 140 10.24 2.72 9.85
C ALA A 140 8.95 1.92 10.09
N THR A 141 8.53 1.13 9.10
CA THR A 141 7.36 0.25 9.19
C THR A 141 7.51 -0.76 10.33
N ASN A 142 8.64 -1.47 10.42
CA ASN A 142 8.90 -2.47 11.44
C ASN A 142 8.93 -1.88 12.85
N ALA A 143 9.45 -0.66 13.03
CA ALA A 143 9.41 0.03 14.31
C ALA A 143 7.97 0.30 14.76
N ILE A 144 7.12 0.79 13.84
CA ILE A 144 5.68 1.00 14.09
C ILE A 144 4.99 -0.31 14.45
N LEU A 145 5.20 -1.36 13.65
CA LEU A 145 4.58 -2.68 13.90
C LEU A 145 5.08 -3.33 15.19
N GLY A 146 6.33 -3.08 15.58
CA GLY A 146 6.89 -3.50 16.87
C GLY A 146 6.12 -2.88 18.03
N GLU A 147 5.85 -1.59 17.98
CA GLU A 147 5.03 -0.90 18.99
C GLU A 147 3.59 -1.41 18.98
N LEU A 148 2.98 -1.59 17.79
CA LEU A 148 1.63 -2.14 17.68
C LEU A 148 1.50 -3.49 18.38
N ARG A 149 2.46 -4.41 18.17
CA ARG A 149 2.47 -5.72 18.85
C ARG A 149 2.46 -5.62 20.37
N ASN A 150 3.13 -4.62 20.94
CA ASN A 150 3.17 -4.40 22.39
C ASN A 150 1.87 -3.83 22.95
N GLN A 151 1.10 -3.12 22.12
CA GLN A 151 -0.15 -2.47 22.50
C GLN A 151 -1.38 -3.38 22.32
N LEU A 152 -1.29 -4.39 21.46
CA LEU A 152 -2.40 -5.30 21.19
C LEU A 152 -2.69 -6.24 22.38
N PRO A 153 -3.96 -6.46 22.75
CA PRO A 153 -4.33 -7.38 23.82
C PRO A 153 -3.88 -8.81 23.52
N SER A 154 -3.19 -9.44 24.48
CA SER A 154 -2.74 -10.82 24.34
C SER A 154 -3.89 -11.83 24.20
N SER A 155 -5.09 -11.49 24.69
CA SER A 155 -6.29 -12.30 24.53
C SER A 155 -6.71 -12.51 23.07
N LEU A 156 -6.38 -11.56 22.18
CA LEU A 156 -6.70 -11.64 20.76
C LEU A 156 -5.77 -12.56 19.96
N ASP A 157 -4.64 -12.97 20.56
CA ASP A 157 -3.60 -13.76 19.90
C ASP A 157 -3.24 -13.17 18.52
N ALA A 158 -2.84 -11.89 18.56
CA ALA A 158 -2.65 -11.09 17.36
C ALA A 158 -1.32 -11.40 16.66
N GLN A 159 -1.39 -11.62 15.35
CA GLN A 159 -0.24 -11.72 14.46
C GLN A 159 -0.14 -10.45 13.63
N VAL A 160 0.92 -9.66 13.84
CA VAL A 160 1.21 -8.46 13.05
C VAL A 160 2.35 -8.76 12.08
N ILE A 161 2.05 -8.74 10.79
CA ILE A 161 2.95 -9.18 9.72
C ILE A 161 3.30 -7.98 8.84
N ASN A 162 4.58 -7.76 8.56
CA ASN A 162 5.01 -6.79 7.56
C ASN A 162 4.85 -7.43 6.17
N THR A 163 4.04 -6.84 5.30
CA THR A 163 3.76 -7.40 3.97
C THR A 163 4.82 -7.04 2.93
N ASP A 164 5.75 -6.14 3.24
CA ASP A 164 6.86 -5.73 2.38
C ASP A 164 8.11 -6.60 2.56
N VAL A 165 8.21 -7.38 3.65
CA VAL A 165 9.44 -8.08 4.04
C VAL A 165 9.23 -9.58 4.26
N GLY A 166 9.97 -10.38 3.50
CA GLY A 166 10.18 -11.82 3.73
C GLY A 166 8.93 -12.70 3.62
N PRO A 167 9.09 -14.02 3.73
CA PRO A 167 7.96 -14.95 3.79
C PRO A 167 7.23 -14.85 5.15
N PRO A 168 5.89 -15.05 5.18
CA PRO A 168 5.05 -15.30 4.02
C PRO A 168 4.76 -14.01 3.22
N TYR A 169 4.93 -14.10 1.89
CA TYR A 169 4.51 -13.04 0.97
C TYR A 169 3.01 -13.14 0.73
N PHE A 170 2.27 -12.05 0.91
CA PHE A 170 0.83 -12.00 0.68
C PHE A 170 0.46 -11.31 -0.62
N HIS A 171 -0.62 -11.80 -1.23
CA HIS A 171 -1.21 -11.15 -2.39
C HIS A 171 -2.13 -10.00 -1.96
N VAL A 172 -1.56 -8.84 -1.65
CA VAL A 172 -2.34 -7.74 -1.04
C VAL A 172 -3.43 -7.18 -1.95
N GLN A 173 -3.36 -7.38 -3.27
CA GLN A 173 -4.46 -7.00 -4.17
C GLN A 173 -5.70 -7.86 -3.89
N THR A 174 -5.50 -9.14 -3.56
CA THR A 174 -6.58 -9.99 -3.05
C THR A 174 -7.07 -9.49 -1.70
N ILE A 175 -6.19 -9.04 -0.81
CA ILE A 175 -6.59 -8.45 0.47
C ILE A 175 -7.53 -7.25 0.23
N GLY A 176 -7.10 -6.26 -0.56
CA GLY A 176 -7.91 -5.08 -0.89
C GLY A 176 -9.24 -5.40 -1.57
N ALA A 177 -9.26 -6.39 -2.46
CA ALA A 177 -10.47 -6.84 -3.14
C ALA A 177 -11.48 -7.50 -2.19
N VAL A 178 -11.03 -8.37 -1.27
CA VAL A 178 -11.95 -9.10 -0.37
C VAL A 178 -12.51 -8.24 0.76
N CYS A 179 -11.84 -7.15 1.13
CA CYS A 179 -12.35 -6.15 2.06
C CYS A 179 -13.03 -4.96 1.38
N ALA A 180 -13.17 -4.98 0.05
CA ALA A 180 -13.76 -3.89 -0.74
C ALA A 180 -13.09 -2.52 -0.47
N GLU A 181 -11.79 -2.51 -0.23
CA GLU A 181 -10.97 -1.29 -0.27
C GLU A 181 -10.64 -0.91 -1.71
N ASP A 182 -10.29 -1.93 -2.51
CA ASP A 182 -9.85 -1.76 -3.88
C ASP A 182 -10.74 -2.52 -4.88
N GLN A 183 -11.00 -1.88 -6.01
CA GLN A 183 -11.39 -2.56 -7.23
C GLN A 183 -10.15 -3.22 -7.84
N HIS A 184 -10.11 -4.55 -7.80
CA HIS A 184 -9.19 -5.32 -8.63
C HIS A 184 -9.64 -5.23 -10.08
N VAL A 185 -8.71 -4.95 -10.98
CA VAL A 185 -8.94 -4.90 -12.42
C VAL A 185 -7.96 -5.83 -13.11
N GLU A 186 -8.50 -6.80 -13.83
CA GLU A 186 -7.79 -7.71 -14.72
C GLU A 186 -8.17 -7.42 -16.19
N ALA A 187 -7.36 -7.87 -17.14
CA ALA A 187 -7.66 -7.69 -18.56
C ALA A 187 -8.95 -8.42 -19.00
N GLU A 188 -9.31 -9.46 -18.26
CA GLU A 188 -10.52 -10.27 -18.38
C GLU A 188 -11.79 -9.49 -17.97
N ASP A 189 -11.64 -8.48 -17.11
CA ASP A 189 -12.74 -7.60 -16.68
C ASP A 189 -13.13 -6.56 -17.74
N VAL A 190 -12.26 -6.35 -18.73
CA VAL A 190 -12.53 -5.49 -19.89
C VAL A 190 -13.35 -6.28 -20.90
N LYS A 191 -14.67 -6.03 -20.89
CA LYS A 191 -15.66 -6.66 -21.78
C LYS A 191 -16.28 -5.63 -22.73
N GLY A 192 -16.72 -6.07 -23.90
CA GLY A 192 -17.41 -5.24 -24.88
C GLY A 192 -16.76 -5.24 -26.27
N GLU A 193 -17.29 -4.43 -27.18
CA GLU A 193 -16.76 -4.27 -28.53
C GLU A 193 -15.31 -3.74 -28.48
N GLY A 194 -14.42 -4.33 -29.30
CA GLY A 194 -13.00 -3.99 -29.32
C GLY A 194 -12.17 -4.43 -28.10
N SER A 195 -12.76 -5.11 -27.11
CA SER A 195 -12.02 -5.60 -25.94
C SER A 195 -10.98 -6.68 -26.27
N ALA A 196 -11.30 -7.59 -27.19
CA ALA A 196 -10.38 -8.65 -27.62
C ALA A 196 -9.16 -8.08 -28.36
N GLU A 197 -9.40 -7.19 -29.33
CA GLU A 197 -8.33 -6.50 -30.08
C GLU A 197 -7.45 -5.65 -29.15
N TRP A 198 -8.06 -4.92 -28.21
CA TRP A 198 -7.30 -4.17 -27.21
C TRP A 198 -6.43 -5.08 -26.32
N ARG A 199 -6.95 -6.26 -25.93
CA ARG A 199 -6.20 -7.19 -25.08
C ARG A 199 -5.00 -7.78 -25.83
N GLU A 200 -5.21 -8.14 -27.10
CA GLU A 200 -4.13 -8.60 -27.99
C GLU A 200 -3.06 -7.50 -28.16
N ASP A 201 -3.43 -6.25 -28.42
CA ASP A 201 -2.47 -5.12 -28.48
C ASP A 201 -1.69 -4.93 -27.17
N LEU A 202 -2.37 -5.05 -26.01
CA LEU A 202 -1.71 -4.96 -24.71
C LEU A 202 -0.71 -6.09 -24.51
N GLU A 203 -1.07 -7.33 -24.87
CA GLU A 203 -0.21 -8.51 -24.76
C GLU A 203 1.03 -8.39 -25.68
N ASP A 204 0.84 -8.02 -26.94
CA ASP A 204 1.93 -7.81 -27.91
C ASP A 204 2.92 -6.76 -27.39
N ARG A 205 2.41 -5.62 -26.90
CA ARG A 205 3.24 -4.55 -26.36
C ARG A 205 3.93 -4.94 -25.07
N LEU A 206 3.31 -5.79 -24.25
CA LEU A 206 3.94 -6.35 -23.06
C LEU A 206 5.09 -7.28 -23.41
N GLU A 207 4.95 -8.08 -24.47
CA GLU A 207 6.04 -8.92 -24.98
C GLU A 207 7.22 -8.06 -25.46
N GLU A 208 6.95 -6.96 -26.15
CA GLU A 208 7.99 -6.04 -26.66
C GLU A 208 8.70 -5.22 -25.58
N THR A 209 7.97 -4.82 -24.53
CA THR A 209 8.45 -3.84 -23.52
C THR A 209 8.85 -4.47 -22.19
N ARG A 210 8.62 -5.77 -21.99
CA ARG A 210 9.00 -6.50 -20.78
C ARG A 210 10.51 -6.39 -20.54
N ASP A 211 10.92 -5.52 -19.62
CA ASP A 211 12.23 -5.62 -18.98
C ASP A 211 12.19 -6.82 -18.03
N PRO A 212 12.96 -7.91 -18.31
CA PRO A 212 12.96 -9.11 -17.46
C PRO A 212 13.41 -8.85 -16.02
N LYS A 213 14.10 -7.73 -15.75
CA LYS A 213 14.55 -7.33 -14.41
C LYS A 213 13.51 -6.53 -13.63
N MET A 214 12.70 -5.70 -14.29
CA MET A 214 11.65 -4.91 -13.64
C MET A 214 10.43 -5.76 -13.31
N TRP A 215 10.20 -6.79 -14.11
CA TRP A 215 9.14 -7.77 -13.96
C TRP A 215 9.70 -9.11 -13.49
N GLY A 216 10.56 -9.08 -12.46
CA GLY A 216 11.09 -10.29 -11.87
C GLY A 216 9.99 -11.34 -11.71
N THR A 217 10.35 -12.62 -11.69
CA THR A 217 9.45 -13.76 -11.43
C THR A 217 8.68 -13.66 -10.10
N GLU A 218 8.75 -12.53 -9.39
CA GLU A 218 8.15 -12.18 -8.11
C GLU A 218 7.46 -10.80 -8.17
N SER A 219 6.13 -10.83 -8.22
CA SER A 219 5.09 -10.00 -7.59
C SER A 219 5.37 -8.64 -6.89
N ALA A 220 6.27 -7.77 -7.35
CA ALA A 220 6.53 -6.49 -6.66
C ALA A 220 6.32 -5.23 -7.53
N MET A 221 5.07 -4.83 -7.75
CA MET A 221 4.74 -3.44 -8.12
C MET A 221 3.41 -2.99 -7.48
N ARG A 222 3.45 -2.11 -6.47
CA ARG A 222 2.24 -1.52 -5.86
C ARG A 222 2.53 -0.10 -5.38
N ARG A 223 1.57 0.83 -5.51
CA ARG A 223 1.38 1.91 -4.52
C ARG A 223 -0.10 2.32 -4.60
N TYR A 224 -0.91 2.46 -3.55
CA TYR A 224 -0.73 2.27 -2.11
C TYR A 224 -0.05 0.96 -1.73
N ALA A 225 0.79 1.05 -0.72
CA ALA A 225 1.51 -0.09 -0.21
C ALA A 225 0.78 -0.53 1.05
N TYR A 226 0.08 -1.66 0.94
CA TYR A 226 -0.21 -2.46 2.10
C TYR A 226 1.13 -2.78 2.75
N ARG A 227 1.33 -2.23 3.95
CA ARG A 227 2.55 -2.32 4.75
C ARG A 227 2.48 -3.46 5.74
N ALA A 228 1.28 -3.77 6.21
CA ALA A 228 1.09 -4.83 7.16
C ALA A 228 -0.27 -5.50 7.08
N LEU A 229 -0.33 -6.68 7.68
CA LEU A 229 -1.55 -7.41 7.98
C LEU A 229 -1.59 -7.68 9.48
N VAL A 230 -2.72 -7.38 10.12
CA VAL A 230 -2.99 -7.72 11.52
C VAL A 230 -4.06 -8.81 11.52
N VAL A 231 -3.71 -10.01 11.96
CA VAL A 231 -4.63 -11.15 12.09
C VAL A 231 -4.93 -11.38 13.57
N LEU A 232 -6.20 -11.35 13.96
CA LEU A 232 -6.65 -11.57 15.34
C LEU A 232 -7.18 -13.00 15.46
N ARG A 233 -6.33 -13.97 15.78
CA ARG A 233 -6.71 -15.40 15.73
C ARG A 233 -7.84 -15.77 16.69
N ASN A 234 -7.97 -15.04 17.80
CA ASN A 234 -9.09 -15.16 18.73
C ASN A 234 -10.15 -14.05 18.56
N GLY A 235 -9.91 -13.06 17.69
CA GLY A 235 -10.88 -12.02 17.34
C GLY A 235 -11.85 -12.56 16.30
N LYS A 236 -12.92 -13.22 16.77
CA LYS A 236 -13.92 -13.87 15.92
C LYS A 236 -15.20 -13.05 15.87
N GLN A 237 -15.70 -12.81 14.67
CA GLN A 237 -16.98 -12.15 14.47
C GLN A 237 -17.61 -12.62 13.16
N ALA A 238 -18.93 -12.82 13.16
CA ALA A 238 -19.67 -13.01 11.93
C ALA A 238 -19.68 -11.67 11.16
N LEU A 239 -18.93 -11.61 10.07
CA LEU A 239 -18.90 -10.47 9.17
C LEU A 239 -19.67 -10.83 7.88
N GLU A 240 -20.33 -9.83 7.29
CA GLU A 240 -20.88 -9.94 5.95
C GLU A 240 -19.79 -9.56 4.95
N LYS A 241 -19.56 -10.39 3.93
CA LYS A 241 -18.57 -10.08 2.90
C LYS A 241 -19.09 -8.90 2.09
N PRO A 242 -18.34 -7.78 1.99
CA PRO A 242 -18.77 -6.66 1.18
C PRO A 242 -18.77 -7.05 -0.31
N GLU A 243 -19.65 -6.40 -1.07
CA GLU A 243 -19.63 -6.51 -2.53
C GLU A 243 -18.33 -5.88 -3.06
N PRO A 244 -17.65 -6.52 -4.03
CA PRO A 244 -16.48 -5.94 -4.67
C PRO A 244 -16.79 -4.56 -5.25
N LEU A 245 -15.82 -3.65 -5.13
CA LEU A 245 -15.96 -2.32 -5.69
C LEU A 245 -15.94 -2.38 -7.22
N GLU A 246 -16.91 -1.72 -7.85
CA GLU A 246 -16.96 -1.55 -9.30
C GLU A 246 -17.30 -0.10 -9.66
N PHE A 247 -16.28 0.75 -9.75
CA PHE A 247 -16.46 2.18 -10.01
C PHE A 247 -15.78 2.65 -11.31
N LEU A 248 -14.84 1.87 -11.86
CA LEU A 248 -14.15 2.21 -13.10
C LEU A 248 -14.99 1.85 -14.33
N SER A 249 -15.05 2.80 -15.26
CA SER A 249 -15.55 2.53 -16.62
C SER A 249 -14.63 1.56 -17.37
N ILE A 250 -15.15 0.89 -18.41
CA ILE A 250 -14.34 0.01 -19.26
C ILE A 250 -13.14 0.75 -19.87
N GLU A 251 -13.32 2.01 -20.28
CA GLU A 251 -12.24 2.82 -20.85
C GLU A 251 -11.19 3.21 -19.79
N ASP A 252 -11.61 3.50 -18.55
CA ASP A 252 -10.67 3.72 -17.46
C ASP A 252 -9.89 2.44 -17.12
N LYS A 253 -10.55 1.27 -17.09
CA LYS A 253 -9.90 -0.03 -16.89
C LYS A 253 -8.81 -0.27 -17.96
N LYS A 254 -9.13 -0.06 -19.24
CA LYS A 254 -8.18 -0.19 -20.35
C LYS A 254 -6.98 0.75 -20.20
N ARG A 255 -7.25 2.03 -19.92
CA ARG A 255 -6.21 3.04 -19.75
C ARG A 255 -5.27 2.71 -18.61
N VAL A 256 -5.83 2.43 -17.43
CA VAL A 256 -5.05 2.13 -16.21
C VAL A 256 -4.19 0.89 -16.42
N LEU A 257 -4.76 -0.19 -16.96
CA LEU A 257 -4.00 -1.41 -17.25
C LEU A 257 -2.85 -1.12 -18.22
N SER A 258 -3.10 -0.36 -19.28
CA SER A 258 -2.06 0.01 -20.25
C SER A 258 -0.96 0.88 -19.63
N GLU A 259 -1.33 1.89 -18.85
CA GLU A 259 -0.38 2.82 -18.22
C GLU A 259 0.44 2.14 -17.12
N TYR A 260 -0.16 1.27 -16.31
CA TYR A 260 0.55 0.49 -15.31
C TYR A 260 1.53 -0.46 -15.97
N ASN A 261 1.07 -1.27 -16.92
CA ASN A 261 1.92 -2.32 -17.48
C ASN A 261 3.02 -1.77 -18.40
N LEU A 262 2.76 -0.69 -19.15
CA LEU A 262 3.71 -0.21 -20.16
C LEU A 262 4.51 1.02 -19.70
N ARG A 263 4.03 1.75 -18.68
CA ARG A 263 4.58 3.04 -18.27
C ARG A 263 4.46 3.30 -16.76
N HIS A 264 4.55 2.25 -15.91
CA HIS A 264 4.36 2.37 -14.45
C HIS A 264 5.19 3.49 -13.80
N GLN A 265 6.40 3.75 -14.29
CA GLN A 265 7.33 4.75 -13.79
C GLN A 265 6.79 6.17 -13.91
N LEU A 266 5.94 6.44 -14.91
CA LEU A 266 5.27 7.73 -15.06
C LEU A 266 4.16 7.92 -14.02
N CYS A 267 3.72 6.82 -13.40
CA CYS A 267 2.71 6.77 -12.35
C CYS A 267 1.34 7.38 -12.75
N LEU A 268 1.09 7.64 -14.04
CA LEU A 268 -0.16 8.25 -14.52
C LEU A 268 -1.38 7.37 -14.26
N TRP A 269 -1.18 6.06 -14.15
CA TRP A 269 -2.24 5.08 -13.85
C TRP A 269 -2.90 5.29 -12.49
N ARG A 270 -2.23 6.05 -11.61
CA ARG A 270 -2.77 6.48 -10.31
C ARG A 270 -3.83 7.53 -10.48
N ASP A 271 -3.68 8.35 -11.51
CA ASP A 271 -4.53 9.50 -11.75
C ASP A 271 -5.75 9.00 -12.47
N LEU A 272 -6.83 8.79 -11.74
CA LEU A 272 -8.10 8.55 -12.40
C LEU A 272 -8.58 9.81 -13.13
N SER A 273 -9.53 9.59 -14.04
CA SER A 273 -10.17 10.64 -14.81
C SER A 273 -10.86 11.66 -13.91
N GLU A 274 -11.29 12.80 -14.48
CA GLU A 274 -11.93 13.88 -13.70
C GLU A 274 -13.24 13.46 -13.02
N SER A 275 -13.82 12.32 -13.40
CA SER A 275 -14.96 11.69 -12.72
C SER A 275 -14.61 11.12 -11.35
N HIS A 276 -13.33 10.86 -11.06
CA HIS A 276 -12.85 10.33 -9.77
C HIS A 276 -11.61 11.09 -9.29
N PRO A 277 -11.74 12.37 -8.90
CA PRO A 277 -10.60 13.16 -8.45
C PRO A 277 -10.05 12.68 -7.11
N ALA A 278 -8.74 12.78 -6.94
CA ALA A 278 -8.05 12.42 -5.71
C ALA A 278 -8.28 13.39 -4.55
N ASP A 279 -8.52 12.85 -3.35
CA ASP A 279 -8.58 13.62 -2.10
C ASP A 279 -7.21 14.11 -1.62
N ARG A 280 -6.17 13.27 -1.75
CA ARG A 280 -4.77 13.55 -1.34
C ARG A 280 -3.79 13.03 -2.38
N ARG A 281 -2.55 13.52 -2.35
CA ARG A 281 -1.50 13.18 -3.34
C ARG A 281 -0.14 13.16 -2.67
N TYR A 282 0.77 12.35 -3.22
CA TYR A 282 2.18 12.48 -2.90
C TYR A 282 2.66 13.89 -3.22
N SER A 283 3.44 14.46 -2.32
CA SER A 283 4.22 15.65 -2.65
C SER A 283 5.21 15.31 -3.77
N PRO A 284 5.75 16.30 -4.51
CA PRO A 284 6.82 16.05 -5.46
C PRO A 284 8.00 15.29 -4.83
N ASP A 285 8.37 15.63 -3.60
CA ASP A 285 9.47 14.96 -2.87
C ASP A 285 9.14 13.50 -2.58
N GLU A 286 7.91 13.20 -2.15
CA GLU A 286 7.43 11.84 -1.92
C GLU A 286 7.38 11.03 -3.21
N PHE A 287 6.91 11.65 -4.29
CA PHE A 287 6.94 11.06 -5.62
C PHE A 287 8.37 10.68 -6.02
N PHE A 288 9.30 11.63 -5.99
CA PHE A 288 10.68 11.40 -6.40
C PHE A 288 11.35 10.33 -5.54
N PHE A 289 11.17 10.41 -4.21
CA PHE A 289 11.70 9.42 -3.28
C PHE A 289 11.26 7.99 -3.62
N PHE A 290 9.95 7.77 -3.83
CA PHE A 290 9.43 6.43 -4.12
C PHE A 290 9.64 5.98 -5.57
N THR A 291 9.85 6.89 -6.52
CA THR A 291 10.25 6.55 -7.90
C THR A 291 11.74 6.35 -8.11
N GLU A 292 12.58 6.81 -7.19
CA GLU A 292 14.02 6.65 -7.30
C GLU A 292 14.38 5.15 -7.22
N THR A 293 15.00 4.63 -8.28
CA THR A 293 15.35 3.21 -8.40
C THR A 293 16.65 2.85 -7.68
N SER A 294 17.46 3.84 -7.32
CA SER A 294 18.76 3.67 -6.67
C SER A 294 18.63 3.99 -5.17
N PRO A 295 18.58 2.98 -4.27
CA PRO A 295 18.33 3.20 -2.84
C PRO A 295 19.29 4.18 -2.17
N GLU A 296 20.55 4.24 -2.63
CA GLU A 296 21.57 5.16 -2.16
C GLU A 296 21.21 6.63 -2.38
N LYS A 297 20.49 6.96 -3.48
CA LYS A 297 20.03 8.32 -3.79
C LYS A 297 18.82 8.75 -2.99
N ARG A 298 18.16 7.81 -2.30
CA ARG A 298 17.06 8.12 -1.38
C ARG A 298 17.54 8.68 -0.04
N ARG A 299 18.86 8.68 0.20
CA ARG A 299 19.45 9.25 1.41
C ARG A 299 19.51 10.77 1.27
N CYS A 300 19.10 11.49 2.32
CA CYS A 300 19.38 12.91 2.40
C CYS A 300 20.89 13.10 2.60
N GLU A 301 21.61 13.47 1.55
CA GLU A 301 23.03 13.82 1.61
C GLU A 301 23.22 15.05 2.51
N ASN A 302 23.50 14.83 3.80
CA ASN A 302 24.02 15.85 4.71
C ASN A 302 25.47 15.54 5.15
N ASP A 303 26.12 14.53 4.58
CA ASP A 303 27.44 14.09 5.02
C ASP A 303 28.61 14.81 4.30
N HIS A 304 28.34 15.90 3.57
CA HIS A 304 29.37 16.65 2.82
C HIS A 304 29.70 18.04 3.37
N GLU A 305 29.27 18.41 4.59
CA GLU A 305 29.67 19.70 5.18
C GLU A 305 31.01 19.69 5.95
N ASP A 306 31.65 18.53 6.17
CA ASP A 306 32.91 18.45 6.93
C ASP A 306 34.20 18.38 6.08
N GLU A 307 34.12 18.50 4.75
CA GLU A 307 35.30 18.67 3.89
C GLU A 307 35.33 20.05 3.24
N GLN A 308 35.66 21.08 4.03
CA GLN A 308 36.36 22.25 3.51
C GLN A 308 37.73 22.39 4.18
N PRO A 309 38.79 22.66 3.39
CA PRO A 309 40.17 22.76 3.87
C PRO A 309 40.43 23.97 4.76
#